data_AF-A0A6N8NPT4-F1
#
_entry.id   AF-A0A6N8NPT4-F1
#
_cell.length_a   1.000
_cell.length_b   1.000
_cell.length_c   1.000
_cell.angle_alpha   90.00
_cell.angle_beta   90.00
_cell.angle_gamma   90.00
#
_symmetry.space_group_name_H-M   'P 1'
#
loop_
_entity.id
_entity.type
_entity.pdbx_description
1 polymer ?
#
loop_
_entity_poly.entity_id
_entity_poly.type
_entity_poly.pdbx_seq_one_letter_code
_entity_poly.pdbx_strand_id
1 'polypeptide(L)'
;ADKDFYVCSLSNLVNIYKGLCMPADLPRFYLDLADLRLESAICLFHQRFSTNTVPRWPLAQPFRYLAHNGEINTITGNRQWARARTYKFQTPLIPDLHDAAPFVNETGSDSSSMDNMLELLLAGGMDIIRAMRLLVPPAWQNNPDMDPELRAFFDFNSMHMEPWDGPAGIVMSDGRFAACNLDRNGLRPARYVITKDKLITCASEVGIWDYQPDEVVEKGRVGPGELMVIDTRSGRILHSAETDDDLKSRHPYKEWMEKNVRRLVPFEDLP
;
A
#
# COMPACT_ATOMS: atom_id res chain seq x y z
N ALA A 1 -19.18 -23.58 4.14
CA ALA A 1 -19.27 -22.12 4.36
C ALA A 1 -20.01 -21.49 3.19
N ASP A 2 -20.73 -20.40 3.43
CA ASP A 2 -21.39 -19.59 2.39
C ASP A 2 -20.32 -19.00 1.45
N LYS A 3 -20.51 -19.15 0.14
CA LYS A 3 -19.55 -18.67 -0.88
C LYS A 3 -19.68 -17.18 -1.15
N ASP A 4 -20.80 -16.58 -0.76
CA ASP A 4 -21.11 -15.16 -1.00
C ASP A 4 -20.90 -14.31 0.26
N PHE A 5 -20.62 -14.92 1.40
CA PHE A 5 -20.31 -14.21 2.64
C PHE A 5 -18.98 -13.45 2.53
N TYR A 6 -19.03 -12.13 2.74
CA TYR A 6 -17.86 -11.26 2.71
C TYR A 6 -18.01 -10.08 3.67
N VAL A 7 -16.95 -9.79 4.42
CA VAL A 7 -16.89 -8.65 5.32
C VAL A 7 -16.00 -7.57 4.68
N CYS A 8 -16.60 -6.45 4.26
CA CYS A 8 -15.90 -5.33 3.65
C CYS A 8 -14.91 -4.69 4.63
N SER A 9 -15.38 -4.36 5.83
CA SER A 9 -14.60 -3.81 6.93
C SER A 9 -15.24 -4.24 8.26
N LEU A 10 -14.40 -4.45 9.27
CA LEU A 10 -14.83 -4.63 10.65
C LEU A 10 -13.80 -3.92 11.54
N SER A 11 -13.98 -2.62 11.69
CA SER A 11 -13.05 -1.73 12.39
C SER A 11 -13.80 -0.57 13.00
N ASN A 12 -13.27 -0.02 14.09
CA ASN A 12 -13.75 1.22 14.70
C ASN A 12 -13.07 2.47 14.12
N LEU A 13 -12.09 2.31 13.21
CA LEU A 13 -11.33 3.40 12.60
C LEU A 13 -11.65 3.58 11.12
N VAL A 14 -11.90 2.49 10.38
CA VAL A 14 -12.09 2.52 8.93
C VAL A 14 -13.36 1.77 8.56
N ASN A 15 -14.23 2.44 7.78
CA ASN A 15 -15.47 1.86 7.25
C ASN A 15 -15.45 1.92 5.73
N ILE A 16 -15.91 0.83 5.08
CA ILE A 16 -15.87 0.68 3.62
C ILE A 16 -17.28 0.54 3.06
N TYR A 17 -17.69 1.54 2.30
CA TYR A 17 -18.89 1.50 1.46
C TYR A 17 -18.46 1.23 0.02
N LYS A 18 -18.83 0.06 -0.51
CA LYS A 18 -18.47 -0.35 -1.88
C LYS A 18 -19.57 -1.14 -2.55
N GLY A 19 -19.74 -0.97 -3.85
CA GLY A 19 -20.78 -1.67 -4.58
C GLY A 19 -20.56 -1.69 -6.09
N LEU A 20 -21.40 -2.47 -6.77
CA LEU A 20 -21.43 -2.57 -8.22
C LEU A 20 -22.37 -1.51 -8.81
N CYS A 21 -22.00 -0.24 -8.65
CA CYS A 21 -22.77 0.90 -9.16
C CYS A 21 -21.84 1.95 -9.77
N MET A 22 -22.41 2.90 -10.52
CA MET A 22 -21.64 4.05 -10.97
C MET A 22 -21.31 4.95 -9.77
N PRO A 23 -20.15 5.64 -9.75
CA PRO A 23 -19.80 6.51 -8.63
C PRO A 23 -20.87 7.56 -8.30
N ALA A 24 -21.55 8.10 -9.31
CA ALA A 24 -22.63 9.06 -9.15
C ALA A 24 -23.87 8.51 -8.42
N ASP A 25 -24.07 7.20 -8.43
CA ASP A 25 -25.20 6.53 -7.78
C ASP A 25 -24.88 6.10 -6.34
N LEU A 26 -23.61 6.15 -5.92
CA LEU A 26 -23.18 5.66 -4.61
C LEU A 26 -23.92 6.33 -3.44
N PRO A 27 -24.13 7.68 -3.42
CA PRO A 27 -24.91 8.33 -2.36
C PRO A 27 -26.40 7.98 -2.38
N ARG A 28 -26.93 7.52 -3.52
CA ARG A 28 -28.33 7.08 -3.65
C ARG A 28 -28.50 5.63 -3.22
N PHE A 29 -27.45 4.82 -3.38
CA PHE A 29 -27.41 3.43 -2.97
C PHE A 29 -27.17 3.28 -1.45
N TYR A 30 -26.18 4.01 -0.91
CA TYR A 30 -25.89 4.08 0.52
C TYR A 30 -26.31 5.43 1.07
N LEU A 31 -27.51 5.49 1.65
CA LEU A 31 -28.08 6.74 2.18
C LEU A 31 -27.24 7.34 3.32
N ASP A 32 -26.48 6.52 4.05
CA ASP A 32 -25.55 6.98 5.08
C ASP A 32 -24.50 7.94 4.52
N LEU A 33 -24.07 7.77 3.27
CA LEU A 33 -23.09 8.64 2.62
C LEU A 33 -23.64 10.04 2.32
N ALA A 34 -24.96 10.21 2.31
CA ALA A 34 -25.63 11.49 2.17
C ALA A 34 -25.95 12.14 3.53
N ASP A 35 -25.69 11.46 4.64
CA ASP A 35 -25.96 11.97 5.99
C ASP A 35 -24.83 12.90 6.46
N LEU A 36 -25.19 14.10 6.89
CA LEU A 36 -24.23 15.11 7.36
C LEU A 36 -23.45 14.68 8.62
N ARG A 37 -23.94 13.68 9.37
CA ARG A 37 -23.23 13.13 10.54
C ARG A 37 -22.03 12.26 10.14
N LEU A 38 -21.96 11.83 8.87
CA LEU A 38 -20.85 11.04 8.38
C LEU A 38 -19.70 11.97 8.01
N GLU A 39 -18.86 12.26 8.99
CA GLU A 39 -17.65 13.08 8.84
C GLU A 39 -16.39 12.20 8.88
N SER A 40 -15.38 12.58 8.09
CA SER A 40 -14.08 11.90 8.11
C SER A 40 -12.94 12.86 7.75
N ALA A 41 -11.78 12.66 8.39
CA ALA A 41 -10.53 13.33 8.02
C ALA A 41 -9.85 12.70 6.79
N ILE A 42 -10.20 11.44 6.46
CA ILE A 42 -9.60 10.67 5.38
C ILE A 42 -10.70 10.04 4.53
N CYS A 43 -10.63 10.21 3.22
CA CYS A 43 -11.50 9.53 2.27
C CYS A 43 -10.67 8.87 1.18
N LEU A 44 -10.83 7.55 1.00
CA LEU A 44 -10.28 6.80 -0.11
C LEU A 44 -11.43 6.39 -1.02
N PHE A 45 -11.26 6.62 -2.32
CA PHE A 45 -12.24 6.22 -3.32
C PHE A 45 -11.53 5.45 -4.45
N HIS A 46 -12.29 4.61 -5.14
CA HIS A 46 -11.78 3.84 -6.25
C HIS A 46 -12.89 3.51 -7.24
N GLN A 47 -12.60 3.64 -8.53
CA GLN A 47 -13.44 3.13 -9.60
C GLN A 47 -12.69 2.07 -10.37
N ARG A 48 -13.24 0.86 -10.43
CA ARG A 48 -12.61 -0.28 -11.08
C ARG A 48 -13.05 -0.41 -12.53
N PHE A 49 -12.08 -0.55 -13.43
CA PHE A 49 -12.33 -1.12 -14.76
C PHE A 49 -11.97 -2.61 -14.72
N SER A 50 -12.89 -3.48 -15.12
CA SER A 50 -12.72 -4.94 -15.06
C SER A 50 -12.81 -5.52 -16.46
N THR A 51 -11.88 -6.39 -16.82
CA THR A 51 -11.94 -7.19 -18.06
C THR A 51 -12.90 -8.39 -17.95
N ASN A 52 -13.37 -8.72 -16.74
CA ASN A 52 -14.38 -9.75 -16.51
C ASN A 52 -15.80 -9.20 -16.73
N THR A 53 -16.64 -9.99 -17.41
CA THR A 53 -18.05 -9.66 -17.70
C THR A 53 -19.01 -9.98 -16.55
N VAL A 54 -18.61 -10.82 -15.59
CA VAL A 54 -19.45 -11.19 -14.44
C VAL A 54 -19.02 -10.35 -13.23
N PRO A 55 -19.83 -9.38 -12.78
CA PRO A 55 -19.46 -8.53 -11.69
C PRO A 55 -19.62 -9.28 -10.35
N ARG A 56 -18.68 -9.09 -9.43
CA ARG A 56 -18.71 -9.68 -8.08
C ARG A 56 -18.50 -8.60 -7.03
N TRP A 57 -19.46 -8.48 -6.11
CA TRP A 57 -19.45 -7.48 -5.04
C TRP A 57 -18.15 -7.47 -4.21
N PRO A 58 -17.59 -8.60 -3.76
CA PRO A 58 -16.37 -8.60 -2.96
C PRO A 58 -15.14 -8.01 -3.67
N LEU A 59 -15.15 -8.02 -5.01
CA LEU A 59 -14.04 -7.53 -5.84
C LEU A 59 -14.10 -6.02 -6.12
N ALA A 60 -15.18 -5.34 -5.71
CA ALA A 60 -15.19 -3.88 -5.66
C ALA A 60 -14.14 -3.41 -4.64
N GLN A 61 -13.61 -2.21 -4.87
CA GLN A 61 -12.61 -1.56 -4.01
C GLN A 61 -13.18 -0.25 -3.46
N PRO A 62 -12.67 0.29 -2.33
CA PRO A 62 -11.45 -0.13 -1.62
C PRO A 62 -11.51 -1.53 -0.97
N PHE A 63 -10.33 -2.12 -0.75
CA PHE A 63 -10.13 -3.19 0.23
C PHE A 63 -9.82 -2.59 1.61
N ARG A 64 -9.46 -3.42 2.60
CA ARG A 64 -9.48 -3.04 4.02
C ARG A 64 -8.55 -1.87 4.32
N TYR A 65 -7.36 -1.88 3.73
CA TYR A 65 -6.34 -0.86 3.92
C TYR A 65 -6.00 -0.12 2.63
N LEU A 66 -6.25 -0.71 1.45
CA LEU A 66 -5.80 -0.12 0.19
C LEU A 66 -6.85 -0.11 -0.92
N ALA A 67 -6.65 0.82 -1.85
CA ALA A 67 -7.17 0.75 -3.20
C ALA A 67 -6.02 0.83 -4.20
N HIS A 68 -6.13 0.06 -5.27
CA HIS A 68 -5.06 -0.20 -6.21
C HIS A 68 -5.56 0.04 -7.64
N ASN A 69 -4.98 1.06 -8.28
CA ASN A 69 -5.07 1.28 -9.70
C ASN A 69 -3.88 0.60 -10.38
N GLY A 70 -4.08 -0.55 -11.01
CA GLY A 70 -2.95 -1.29 -11.55
C GLY A 70 -3.17 -2.78 -11.73
N GLU A 71 -2.06 -3.48 -11.92
CA GLU A 71 -2.00 -4.95 -12.01
C GLU A 71 -0.68 -5.43 -11.40
N ILE A 72 -0.74 -6.40 -10.49
CA ILE A 72 0.46 -7.03 -9.92
C ILE A 72 0.85 -8.22 -10.79
N ASN A 73 1.85 -8.03 -11.64
CA ASN A 73 2.29 -9.02 -12.62
C ASN A 73 3.02 -10.21 -11.97
N THR A 74 3.56 -10.03 -10.76
CA THR A 74 4.25 -11.08 -10.00
C THR A 74 3.32 -11.90 -9.10
N ILE A 75 2.00 -11.67 -9.15
CA ILE A 75 1.05 -12.17 -8.14
C ILE A 75 1.10 -13.69 -7.91
N THR A 76 1.28 -14.48 -8.97
CA THR A 76 1.38 -15.94 -8.84
C THR A 76 2.57 -16.33 -7.96
N GLY A 77 3.74 -15.70 -8.19
CA GLY A 77 4.92 -15.93 -7.37
C GLY A 77 4.71 -15.44 -5.93
N ASN A 78 4.13 -14.25 -5.76
CA ASN A 78 3.87 -13.67 -4.45
C ASN A 78 2.95 -14.56 -3.59
N ARG A 79 1.88 -15.10 -4.18
CA ARG A 79 0.97 -16.05 -3.50
C ARG A 79 1.69 -17.32 -3.07
N GLN A 80 2.51 -17.89 -3.94
CA GLN A 80 3.25 -19.11 -3.62
C GLN A 80 4.30 -18.87 -2.53
N TRP A 81 4.99 -17.74 -2.55
CA TRP A 81 5.94 -17.37 -1.49
C TRP A 81 5.24 -17.09 -0.16
N ALA A 82 4.10 -16.39 -0.16
CA ALA A 82 3.28 -16.20 1.03
C ALA A 82 2.88 -17.54 1.65
N ARG A 83 2.42 -18.49 0.83
CA ARG A 83 2.07 -19.85 1.26
C ARG A 83 3.28 -20.63 1.78
N ALA A 84 4.41 -20.59 1.06
CA ALA A 84 5.62 -21.31 1.45
C ALA A 84 6.21 -20.76 2.76
N ARG A 85 6.03 -19.47 3.03
CA ARG A 85 6.49 -18.79 4.24
C ARG A 85 5.45 -18.76 5.36
N THR A 86 4.26 -19.36 5.21
CA THR A 86 3.21 -19.37 6.24
C THR A 86 3.75 -19.68 7.63
N TYR A 87 4.61 -20.70 7.78
CA TYR A 87 5.16 -21.11 9.08
C TYR A 87 6.11 -20.09 9.72
N LYS A 88 6.66 -19.14 8.95
CA LYS A 88 7.56 -18.10 9.45
C LYS A 88 6.82 -16.88 9.98
N PHE A 89 5.55 -16.68 9.58
CA PHE A 89 4.76 -15.55 10.06
C PHE A 89 4.31 -15.84 11.49
N GLN A 90 5.02 -15.24 12.44
CA GLN A 90 4.78 -15.37 13.87
C GLN A 90 4.90 -14.00 14.51
N THR A 91 4.03 -13.71 15.47
CA THR A 91 4.07 -12.48 16.25
C THR A 91 3.60 -12.77 17.67
N PRO A 92 4.22 -12.18 18.70
CA PRO A 92 3.71 -12.29 20.07
C PRO A 92 2.34 -11.60 20.26
N LEU A 93 1.92 -10.74 19.33
CA LEU A 93 0.65 -10.02 19.40
C LEU A 93 -0.58 -10.91 19.13
N ILE A 94 -0.40 -11.99 18.37
CA ILE A 94 -1.47 -12.90 17.92
C ILE A 94 -0.92 -14.33 18.03
N PRO A 95 -0.96 -14.94 19.24
CA PRO A 95 -0.38 -16.27 19.46
C PRO A 95 -1.00 -17.38 18.60
N ASP A 96 -2.28 -17.22 18.24
CA ASP A 96 -3.09 -18.12 17.42
C ASP A 96 -3.14 -17.71 15.93
N LEU A 97 -2.21 -16.87 15.47
CA LEU A 97 -2.19 -16.33 14.10
C LEU A 97 -2.41 -17.40 13.02
N HIS A 98 -1.83 -18.59 13.20
CA HIS A 98 -1.92 -19.66 12.20
C HIS A 98 -3.34 -20.21 11.99
N ASP A 99 -4.28 -19.98 12.91
CA ASP A 99 -5.70 -20.35 12.74
C ASP A 99 -6.36 -19.54 11.62
N ALA A 100 -5.81 -18.36 11.29
CA ALA A 100 -6.25 -17.52 10.19
C ALA A 100 -5.64 -17.88 8.83
N ALA A 101 -4.77 -18.89 8.75
CA ALA A 101 -4.19 -19.32 7.49
C ALA A 101 -5.27 -19.96 6.57
N PRO A 102 -5.20 -19.78 5.23
CA PRO A 102 -4.17 -19.07 4.49
C PRO A 102 -4.29 -17.54 4.61
N PHE A 103 -3.15 -16.86 4.79
CA PHE A 103 -3.12 -15.42 5.02
C PHE A 103 -3.40 -14.58 3.78
N VAL A 104 -3.18 -15.12 2.59
CA VAL A 104 -3.36 -14.42 1.32
C VAL A 104 -4.28 -15.24 0.45
N ASN A 105 -5.23 -14.57 -0.21
CA ASN A 105 -6.07 -15.19 -1.21
C ASN A 105 -5.23 -15.86 -2.31
N GLU A 106 -5.39 -17.17 -2.50
CA GLU A 106 -4.68 -17.94 -3.52
C GLU A 106 -5.25 -17.76 -4.95
N THR A 107 -6.46 -17.21 -5.04
CA THR A 107 -7.17 -16.95 -6.31
C THR A 107 -7.87 -15.60 -6.27
N GLY A 108 -8.40 -15.15 -7.42
CA GLY A 108 -9.13 -13.90 -7.52
C GLY A 108 -8.23 -12.68 -7.70
N SER A 109 -8.68 -11.52 -7.21
CA SER A 109 -7.99 -10.25 -7.42
C SER A 109 -6.60 -10.23 -6.78
N ASP A 110 -5.61 -9.82 -7.56
CA ASP A 110 -4.26 -9.48 -7.16
C ASP A 110 -4.21 -8.43 -6.04
N SER A 111 -5.01 -7.38 -6.20
CA SER A 111 -5.16 -6.25 -5.29
C SER A 111 -5.70 -6.70 -3.93
N SER A 112 -6.64 -7.66 -3.94
CA SER A 112 -7.14 -8.27 -2.70
C SER A 112 -6.07 -9.09 -2.00
N SER A 113 -5.25 -9.83 -2.75
CA SER A 113 -4.13 -10.59 -2.18
C SER A 113 -3.08 -9.68 -1.55
N MET A 114 -2.80 -8.52 -2.17
CA MET A 114 -1.88 -7.52 -1.64
C MET A 114 -2.43 -6.89 -0.34
N ASP A 115 -3.73 -6.57 -0.32
CA ASP A 115 -4.40 -6.06 0.89
C ASP A 115 -4.33 -7.08 2.04
N ASN A 116 -4.49 -8.37 1.77
CA ASN A 116 -4.36 -9.41 2.79
C ASN A 116 -2.93 -9.49 3.36
N MET A 117 -1.91 -9.40 2.51
CA MET A 117 -0.53 -9.40 2.98
C MET A 117 -0.23 -8.14 3.79
N LEU A 118 -0.71 -6.97 3.35
CA LEU A 118 -0.59 -5.73 4.12
C LEU A 118 -1.25 -5.85 5.49
N GLU A 119 -2.49 -6.36 5.54
CA GLU A 119 -3.22 -6.61 6.78
C GLU A 119 -2.45 -7.55 7.73
N LEU A 120 -1.86 -8.63 7.20
CA LEU A 120 -1.02 -9.54 8.00
C LEU A 120 0.18 -8.81 8.63
N LEU A 121 0.89 -7.98 7.86
CA LEU A 121 2.05 -7.23 8.35
C LEU A 121 1.65 -6.21 9.42
N LEU A 122 0.53 -5.50 9.22
CA LEU A 122 -0.01 -4.53 10.17
C LEU A 122 -0.47 -5.21 11.46
N ALA A 123 -1.24 -6.30 11.36
CA ALA A 123 -1.68 -7.10 12.50
C ALA A 123 -0.48 -7.70 13.27
N GLY A 124 0.61 -7.99 12.55
CA GLY A 124 1.90 -8.41 13.11
C GLY A 124 2.66 -7.32 13.88
N GLY A 125 2.22 -6.06 13.82
CA GLY A 125 2.81 -4.92 14.52
C GLY A 125 3.70 -4.02 13.66
N MET A 126 3.77 -4.23 12.34
CA MET A 126 4.42 -3.27 11.45
C MET A 126 3.52 -2.06 11.24
N ASP A 127 4.11 -0.86 11.10
CA ASP A 127 3.38 0.29 10.60
C ASP A 127 3.21 0.24 9.07
N ILE A 128 2.22 0.97 8.57
CA ILE A 128 1.84 0.98 7.15
C ILE A 128 2.96 1.47 6.22
N ILE A 129 3.81 2.37 6.69
CA ILE A 129 4.93 2.93 5.91
C ILE A 129 5.97 1.83 5.68
N ARG A 130 6.41 1.17 6.75
CA ARG A 130 7.34 0.04 6.66
C ARG A 130 6.78 -1.11 5.84
N ALA A 131 5.52 -1.49 6.10
CA ALA A 131 4.87 -2.60 5.40
C ALA A 131 4.78 -2.34 3.90
N MET A 132 4.40 -1.12 3.51
CA MET A 132 4.36 -0.76 2.08
C MET A 132 5.75 -0.75 1.44
N ARG A 133 6.77 -0.21 2.13
CA ARG A 133 8.16 -0.24 1.63
C ARG A 133 8.72 -1.65 1.48
N LEU A 134 8.23 -2.62 2.27
CA LEU A 134 8.56 -4.02 2.14
C LEU A 134 7.88 -4.67 0.93
N LEU A 135 6.60 -4.36 0.69
CA LEU A 135 5.81 -4.95 -0.39
C LEU A 135 6.15 -4.34 -1.76
N VAL A 136 6.24 -3.02 -1.86
CA VAL A 136 6.50 -2.28 -3.10
C VAL A 136 7.70 -1.34 -2.87
N PRO A 137 8.93 -1.89 -2.81
CA PRO A 137 10.13 -1.09 -2.67
C PRO A 137 10.43 -0.31 -3.97
N PRO A 138 11.03 0.90 -3.88
CA PRO A 138 11.54 1.63 -5.03
C PRO A 138 12.64 0.83 -5.76
N ALA A 139 13.05 1.28 -6.94
CA ALA A 139 14.20 0.72 -7.63
C ALA A 139 15.50 1.05 -6.87
N TRP A 140 16.00 0.11 -6.07
CA TRP A 140 17.13 0.34 -5.15
C TRP A 140 18.44 -0.35 -5.56
N GLN A 141 18.37 -1.52 -6.20
CA GLN A 141 19.53 -2.41 -6.41
C GLN A 141 20.69 -1.75 -7.17
N ASN A 142 20.38 -1.00 -8.23
CA ASN A 142 21.39 -0.40 -9.13
C ASN A 142 21.41 1.14 -9.10
N ASN A 143 20.85 1.76 -8.05
CA ASN A 143 20.85 3.22 -7.92
C ASN A 143 22.20 3.69 -7.35
N PRO A 144 23.14 4.30 -8.11
CA PRO A 144 24.45 4.70 -7.59
C PRO A 144 24.39 5.79 -6.52
N ASP A 145 23.34 6.62 -6.53
CA ASP A 145 23.17 7.77 -5.64
C ASP A 145 22.45 7.42 -4.33
N MET A 146 22.05 6.16 -4.16
CA MET A 146 21.34 5.72 -2.95
C MET A 146 22.30 5.61 -1.76
N ASP A 147 21.89 6.26 -0.68
CA ASP A 147 22.52 6.19 0.63
C ASP A 147 22.82 4.74 1.06
N PRO A 148 24.06 4.42 1.51
CA PRO A 148 24.44 3.06 1.87
C PRO A 148 23.61 2.43 2.99
N GLU A 149 23.17 3.22 3.99
CA GLU A 149 22.33 2.72 5.08
C GLU A 149 20.93 2.37 4.56
N LEU A 150 20.35 3.23 3.71
CA LEU A 150 19.08 2.95 3.04
C LEU A 150 19.17 1.73 2.11
N ARG A 151 20.28 1.57 1.39
CA ARG A 151 20.52 0.36 0.59
C ARG A 151 20.55 -0.88 1.48
N ALA A 152 21.22 -0.82 2.63
CA ALA A 152 21.27 -1.95 3.56
C ALA A 152 19.89 -2.30 4.12
N PHE A 153 19.03 -1.30 4.38
CA PHE A 153 17.63 -1.52 4.73
C PHE A 153 16.90 -2.32 3.64
N PHE A 154 16.97 -1.90 2.37
CA PHE A 154 16.29 -2.62 1.29
C PHE A 154 16.89 -4.01 1.02
N ASP A 155 18.22 -4.13 1.08
CA ASP A 155 18.92 -5.41 0.87
C ASP A 155 18.52 -6.43 1.93
N PHE A 156 18.52 -6.05 3.21
CA PHE A 156 18.02 -6.88 4.31
C PHE A 156 16.57 -7.33 4.09
N ASN A 157 15.68 -6.38 3.77
CA ASN A 157 14.25 -6.68 3.61
C ASN A 157 13.96 -7.54 2.38
N SER A 158 14.77 -7.43 1.32
CA SER A 158 14.63 -8.25 0.10
C SER A 158 14.84 -9.75 0.34
N MET A 159 15.55 -10.12 1.40
CA MET A 159 15.72 -11.52 1.82
C MET A 159 14.46 -12.10 2.50
N HIS A 160 13.53 -11.23 2.92
CA HIS A 160 12.35 -11.60 3.69
C HIS A 160 11.05 -11.48 2.89
N MET A 161 11.00 -10.57 1.92
CA MET A 161 9.85 -10.35 1.04
C MET A 161 10.32 -10.02 -0.37
N GLU A 162 9.83 -10.79 -1.34
CA GLU A 162 9.95 -10.40 -2.75
C GLU A 162 8.98 -9.25 -3.08
N PRO A 163 9.36 -8.33 -3.99
CA PRO A 163 8.46 -7.27 -4.42
C PRO A 163 7.15 -7.80 -5.01
N TRP A 164 6.06 -7.11 -4.70
CA TRP A 164 4.76 -7.24 -5.36
C TRP A 164 4.74 -6.26 -6.52
N ASP A 165 5.33 -6.68 -7.64
CA ASP A 165 5.70 -5.81 -8.75
C ASP A 165 4.65 -5.79 -9.87
N GLY A 166 4.62 -4.69 -10.60
CA GLY A 166 3.65 -4.40 -11.65
C GLY A 166 3.24 -2.93 -11.65
N PRO A 167 2.54 -2.44 -12.70
CA PRO A 167 2.03 -1.08 -12.72
C PRO A 167 1.09 -0.86 -11.54
N ALA A 168 1.42 0.03 -10.61
CA ALA A 168 0.63 0.20 -9.39
C ALA A 168 0.61 1.66 -8.94
N GLY A 169 -0.59 2.22 -8.87
CA GLY A 169 -0.92 3.40 -8.07
C GLY A 169 -1.76 2.97 -6.89
N ILE A 170 -1.19 3.03 -5.69
CA ILE A 170 -1.80 2.51 -4.47
C ILE A 170 -2.11 3.70 -3.56
N VAL A 171 -3.38 3.82 -3.17
CA VAL A 171 -3.78 4.67 -2.05
C VAL A 171 -4.16 3.80 -0.88
N MET A 172 -3.74 4.17 0.33
CA MET A 172 -3.92 3.33 1.51
C MET A 172 -4.15 4.16 2.77
N SER A 173 -4.81 3.54 3.76
CA SER A 173 -5.04 4.14 5.07
C SER A 173 -5.25 3.07 6.14
N ASP A 174 -4.70 3.33 7.33
CA ASP A 174 -4.97 2.57 8.57
C ASP A 174 -5.90 3.31 9.54
N GLY A 175 -6.50 4.42 9.08
CA GLY A 175 -7.32 5.32 9.89
C GLY A 175 -6.56 6.48 10.54
N ARG A 176 -5.22 6.43 10.59
CA ARG A 176 -4.37 7.57 10.99
C ARG A 176 -3.64 8.16 9.79
N PHE A 177 -2.96 7.31 9.05
CA PHE A 177 -2.18 7.73 7.89
C PHE A 177 -3.05 7.61 6.64
N ALA A 178 -3.00 8.61 5.77
CA ALA A 178 -3.41 8.47 4.38
C ALA A 178 -2.15 8.51 3.54
N ALA A 179 -1.98 7.56 2.62
CA ALA A 179 -0.75 7.48 1.84
C ALA A 179 -1.00 7.12 0.38
N CYS A 180 -0.11 7.60 -0.49
CA CYS A 180 -0.07 7.25 -1.89
C CYS A 180 1.32 6.72 -2.23
N ASN A 181 1.38 5.50 -2.76
CA ASN A 181 2.59 4.86 -3.23
C ASN A 181 2.47 4.56 -4.72
N LEU A 182 3.56 4.80 -5.46
CA LEU A 182 3.70 4.30 -6.81
C LEU A 182 4.70 3.14 -6.86
N ASP A 183 4.46 2.25 -7.84
CA ASP A 183 5.42 1.23 -8.21
C ASP A 183 6.78 1.82 -8.57
N ARG A 184 7.81 0.99 -8.52
CA ARG A 184 9.21 1.36 -8.78
C ARG A 184 9.46 2.11 -10.09
N ASN A 185 8.61 1.93 -11.10
CA ASN A 185 8.73 2.55 -12.41
C ASN A 185 7.73 3.71 -12.61
N GLY A 186 6.81 3.94 -11.66
CA GLY A 186 5.82 5.01 -11.71
C GLY A 186 4.88 4.88 -12.91
N LEU A 187 4.38 3.67 -13.17
CA LEU A 187 3.61 3.36 -14.39
C LEU A 187 2.17 3.86 -14.34
N ARG A 188 1.72 4.37 -13.20
CA ARG A 188 0.39 4.96 -13.01
C ARG A 188 0.52 6.42 -12.57
N PRO A 189 -0.33 7.31 -13.09
CA PRO A 189 -0.30 8.70 -12.68
C PRO A 189 -0.88 8.84 -11.27
N ALA A 190 -0.22 9.67 -10.46
CA ALA A 190 -0.74 10.16 -9.19
C ALA A 190 -0.35 11.63 -9.05
N ARG A 191 -1.35 12.50 -9.00
CA ARG A 191 -1.21 13.95 -8.86
C ARG A 191 -1.88 14.39 -7.58
N TYR A 192 -1.30 15.38 -6.92
CA TYR A 192 -1.90 15.96 -5.73
C TYR A 192 -2.02 17.48 -5.82
N VAL A 193 -3.03 17.99 -5.11
CA VAL A 193 -3.28 19.42 -4.93
C VAL A 193 -3.52 19.67 -3.45
N ILE A 194 -2.84 20.69 -2.92
CA ILE A 194 -3.00 21.17 -1.55
C ILE A 194 -3.63 22.56 -1.61
N THR A 195 -4.70 22.76 -0.87
CA THR A 195 -5.43 24.03 -0.79
C THR A 195 -5.15 24.77 0.52
N LYS A 196 -5.50 26.06 0.58
CA LYS A 196 -5.24 26.96 1.73
C LYS A 196 -5.93 26.50 3.03
N ASP A 197 -7.06 25.81 2.91
CA ASP A 197 -7.80 25.18 4.01
C ASP A 197 -7.21 23.82 4.43
N LYS A 198 -6.04 23.45 3.88
CA LYS A 198 -5.29 22.22 4.19
C LYS A 198 -5.97 20.93 3.74
N LEU A 199 -6.90 21.00 2.78
CA LEU A 199 -7.35 19.81 2.07
C LEU A 199 -6.28 19.34 1.10
N ILE A 200 -6.10 18.03 1.04
CA ILE A 200 -5.16 17.37 0.13
C ILE A 200 -5.98 16.42 -0.72
N THR A 201 -6.01 16.66 -2.02
CA THR A 201 -6.59 15.72 -2.98
C THR A 201 -5.47 15.01 -3.70
N CYS A 202 -5.53 13.67 -3.77
CA CYS A 202 -4.57 12.85 -4.50
C CYS A 202 -5.32 11.87 -5.40
N ALA A 203 -5.11 11.96 -6.71
CA ALA A 203 -5.84 11.18 -7.69
C ALA A 203 -5.03 10.94 -8.96
N SER A 204 -5.54 10.09 -9.85
CA SER A 204 -4.91 9.84 -11.16
C SER A 204 -4.91 11.07 -12.07
N GLU A 205 -5.78 12.05 -11.80
CA GLU A 205 -5.97 13.27 -12.60
C GLU A 205 -6.14 14.50 -11.69
N VAL A 206 -6.06 15.70 -12.27
CA VAL A 206 -6.31 16.99 -11.57
C VAL A 206 -7.70 17.50 -11.93
N GLY A 207 -8.29 18.36 -11.09
CA GLY A 207 -9.62 18.92 -11.33
C GLY A 207 -10.77 17.99 -10.94
N ILE A 208 -10.52 17.02 -10.06
CA ILE A 208 -11.55 16.11 -9.53
C ILE A 208 -12.38 16.73 -8.39
N TRP A 209 -11.96 17.88 -7.88
CA TRP A 209 -12.61 18.61 -6.80
C TRP A 209 -12.76 20.07 -7.21
N ASP A 210 -13.85 20.69 -6.77
CA ASP A 210 -14.25 22.05 -7.17
C ASP A 210 -13.53 23.11 -6.32
N TYR A 211 -12.20 23.17 -6.44
CA TYR A 211 -11.39 24.24 -5.88
C TYR A 211 -11.15 25.35 -6.91
N GLN A 212 -11.10 26.59 -6.45
CA GLN A 212 -10.72 27.74 -7.27
C GLN A 212 -9.20 27.86 -7.40
N PRO A 213 -8.67 28.40 -8.51
CA PRO A 213 -7.22 28.53 -8.72
C PRO A 213 -6.49 29.30 -7.61
N ASP A 214 -7.14 30.28 -6.99
CA ASP A 214 -6.59 31.09 -5.90
C ASP A 214 -6.62 30.38 -4.54
N GLU A 215 -7.32 29.26 -4.40
CA GLU A 215 -7.31 28.42 -3.20
C GLU A 215 -6.12 27.46 -3.15
N VAL A 216 -5.45 27.23 -4.30
CA VAL A 216 -4.36 26.27 -4.41
C VAL A 216 -3.05 26.83 -3.86
N VAL A 217 -2.46 26.10 -2.92
CA VAL A 217 -1.12 26.38 -2.36
C VAL A 217 -0.06 25.63 -3.14
N GLU A 218 -0.31 24.36 -3.44
CA GLU A 218 0.69 23.47 -4.06
C GLU A 218 0.03 22.50 -5.02
N LYS A 219 0.74 22.20 -6.12
CA LYS A 219 0.41 21.11 -7.04
C LYS A 219 1.66 20.26 -7.25
N GLY A 220 1.52 18.96 -7.13
CA GLY A 220 2.63 18.04 -7.33
C GLY A 220 2.17 16.71 -7.90
N ARG A 221 3.12 15.77 -7.94
CA ARG A 221 2.90 14.39 -8.34
C ARG A 221 3.69 13.46 -7.44
N VAL A 222 3.20 12.24 -7.28
CA VAL A 222 3.98 11.15 -6.71
C VAL A 222 4.77 10.51 -7.86
N GLY A 223 6.09 10.38 -7.68
CA GLY A 223 7.01 9.86 -8.67
C GLY A 223 7.26 8.35 -8.56
N PRO A 224 8.04 7.77 -9.49
CA PRO A 224 8.43 6.36 -9.47
C PRO A 224 9.03 5.93 -8.13
N GLY A 225 8.45 4.91 -7.50
CA GLY A 225 8.88 4.40 -6.21
C GLY A 225 8.70 5.37 -5.04
N GLU A 226 8.08 6.53 -5.24
CA GLU A 226 7.80 7.46 -4.15
C GLU A 226 6.63 6.96 -3.28
N LEU A 227 6.70 7.38 -2.03
CA LEU A 227 5.68 7.20 -1.02
C LEU A 227 5.40 8.58 -0.40
N MET A 228 4.19 9.08 -0.60
CA MET A 228 3.68 10.29 0.04
C MET A 228 2.76 9.86 1.19
N VAL A 229 3.02 10.34 2.40
CA VAL A 229 2.25 9.96 3.59
C VAL A 229 1.74 11.22 4.28
N ILE A 230 0.48 11.22 4.67
CA ILE A 230 -0.17 12.26 5.46
C ILE A 230 -0.47 11.66 6.82
N ASP A 231 0.13 12.21 7.87
CA ASP A 231 -0.20 11.86 9.25
C ASP A 231 -1.26 12.83 9.77
N THR A 232 -2.52 12.38 9.80
CA THR A 232 -3.63 13.23 10.27
C THR A 232 -3.55 13.55 11.76
N ARG A 233 -2.79 12.77 12.54
CA ARG A 233 -2.63 13.02 13.97
C ARG A 233 -1.63 14.15 14.25
N SER A 234 -0.52 14.21 13.50
CA SER A 234 0.47 15.28 13.64
C SER A 234 0.24 16.45 12.69
N GLY A 235 -0.65 16.29 11.70
CA GLY A 235 -0.94 17.31 10.69
C GLY A 235 0.22 17.56 9.73
N ARG A 236 1.04 16.53 9.47
CA ARG A 236 2.25 16.62 8.65
C ARG A 236 2.15 15.78 7.39
N ILE A 237 2.75 16.28 6.32
CA ILE A 237 3.04 15.50 5.12
C ILE A 237 4.48 15.00 5.26
N LEU A 238 4.65 13.69 5.23
CA LEU A 238 5.94 13.02 5.23
C LEU A 238 6.28 12.65 3.79
N HIS A 239 7.37 13.22 3.31
CA HIS A 239 7.92 12.89 2.00
C HIS A 239 8.85 11.68 2.08
N SER A 240 9.14 11.06 0.94
CA SER A 240 9.91 9.82 0.86
C SER A 240 11.25 9.88 1.58
N ALA A 241 11.99 11.00 1.49
CA ALA A 241 13.26 11.15 2.18
C ALA A 241 13.13 11.03 3.71
N GLU A 242 12.11 11.68 4.31
CA GLU A 242 11.87 11.59 5.76
C GLU A 242 11.46 10.19 6.18
N THR A 243 10.59 9.53 5.41
CA THR A 243 10.20 8.15 5.71
C THR A 243 11.36 7.16 5.54
N ASP A 244 12.21 7.36 4.54
CA ASP A 244 13.33 6.48 4.25
C ASP A 244 14.45 6.65 5.30
N ASP A 245 14.68 7.88 5.77
CA ASP A 245 15.60 8.18 6.87
C ASP A 245 15.13 7.60 8.21
N ASP A 246 13.83 7.69 8.51
CA ASP A 246 13.26 7.00 9.67
C ASP A 246 13.50 5.49 9.54
N LEU A 247 13.04 4.87 8.44
CA LEU A 247 13.10 3.42 8.26
C LEU A 247 14.52 2.84 8.34
N LYS A 248 15.50 3.46 7.68
CA LYS A 248 16.88 2.96 7.69
C LYS A 248 17.53 3.07 9.08
N SER A 249 17.08 4.01 9.92
CA SER A 249 17.65 4.26 11.24
C SER A 249 17.10 3.35 12.35
N ARG A 250 15.98 2.65 12.11
CA ARG A 250 15.28 1.85 13.15
C ARG A 250 16.09 0.66 13.64
N HIS A 251 16.97 0.12 12.79
CA HIS A 251 17.81 -1.04 13.11
C HIS A 251 19.18 -0.93 12.42
N PRO A 252 20.23 -1.59 12.93
CA PRO A 252 21.57 -1.56 12.35
C PRO A 252 21.68 -2.51 11.14
N TYR A 253 20.90 -2.25 10.09
CA TYR A 253 20.78 -3.14 8.92
C TYR A 253 22.12 -3.42 8.27
N LYS A 254 22.96 -2.39 8.10
CA LYS A 254 24.28 -2.55 7.49
C LYS A 254 25.19 -3.50 8.27
N GLU A 255 25.23 -3.35 9.60
CA GLU A 255 26.00 -4.26 10.47
C GLU A 255 25.51 -5.70 10.33
N TRP A 256 24.19 -5.91 10.30
CA TRP A 256 23.62 -7.23 10.10
C TRP A 256 24.01 -7.83 8.75
N MET A 257 23.99 -7.03 7.69
CA MET A 257 24.36 -7.49 6.35
C MET A 257 25.85 -7.84 6.27
N GLU A 258 26.73 -7.00 6.80
CA GLU A 258 28.18 -7.25 6.81
C GLU A 258 28.55 -8.51 7.62
N LYS A 259 27.86 -8.75 8.73
CA LYS A 259 28.15 -9.90 9.62
C LYS A 259 27.55 -11.21 9.14
N ASN A 260 26.36 -11.17 8.52
CA ASN A 260 25.57 -12.38 8.27
C ASN A 260 25.44 -12.76 6.79
N VAL A 261 25.92 -11.92 5.86
CA VAL A 261 25.84 -12.20 4.41
C VAL A 261 27.22 -12.49 3.85
N ARG A 262 27.34 -13.64 3.20
CA ARG A 262 28.56 -14.01 2.48
C ARG A 262 28.38 -13.74 0.99
N ARG A 263 29.10 -12.74 0.47
CA ARG A 263 29.19 -12.51 -0.98
C ARG A 263 30.13 -13.54 -1.59
N LEU A 264 29.64 -14.26 -2.60
CA LEU A 264 30.46 -15.19 -3.37
C LEU A 264 31.22 -14.41 -4.45
N VAL A 265 32.47 -14.81 -4.68
CA VAL A 265 33.31 -14.25 -5.74
C VAL A 265 32.96 -14.97 -7.05
N PRO A 266 32.69 -14.25 -8.16
CA PRO A 266 32.52 -14.84 -9.48
C PRO A 266 33.73 -15.71 -9.86
N PHE A 267 33.51 -16.78 -10.61
CA PHE A 267 34.58 -17.71 -10.97
C PHE A 267 35.71 -17.03 -11.76
N GLU A 268 35.37 -16.09 -12.64
CA GLU A 268 36.34 -15.30 -13.40
C GLU A 268 37.26 -14.41 -12.55
N ASP A 269 36.86 -14.09 -11.32
CA ASP A 269 37.60 -13.24 -10.38
C ASP A 269 38.37 -14.05 -9.32
N LEU A 270 38.35 -15.38 -9.41
CA LEU A 270 39.14 -16.25 -8.53
C LEU A 270 40.62 -16.25 -8.97
N PRO A 271 41.58 -16.29 -8.01
CA PRO A 271 43.02 -16.33 -8.32
C PRO A 271 43.48 -17.54 -9.13
#